data_AF-A0AAJ0FL77-F1
#
_entry.id   AF-A0AAJ0FL77-F1
#
_cell.length_a   1.000
_cell.length_b   1.000
_cell.length_c   1.000
_cell.angle_alpha   90.00
_cell.angle_beta   90.00
_cell.angle_gamma   90.00
#
_symmetry.space_group_name_H-M   'P 1'
#
loop_
_entity.id
_entity.type
_entity.pdbx_description
1 polymer ?
#
loop_
_entity_poly.entity_id
_entity_poly.type
_entity_poly.pdbx_seq_one_letter_code
_entity_poly.pdbx_strand_id
1 'polypeptide(L)'
;MRLLHPLLLPLSSFLLPTAHASPKTVTITTAPPIPSSSPEFVTESLFTSAILNSTNFFRAEHNASAVTYNATLERFAQRYLDSSDNGRDCKLAHSGGPYGENLALGCSDAQGCVRLWAAERDEYDFRKPQFGEATGHFTQLVWKNTSAVGCGRRLCGAKGWYLACEYWPRGNVVGEFGEEVGKQVNGTGSAGVRPAVGVCVLWVGLVVLGTGGFLW
;
A
#
# COMPACT_ATOMS: atom_id res chain seq x y z
N MET A 1 85.26 11.33 46.13
CA MET A 1 84.11 12.03 45.53
C MET A 1 83.54 11.19 44.39
N ARG A 2 82.45 10.47 44.63
CA ARG A 2 81.57 9.94 43.57
C ARG A 2 80.14 10.24 44.00
N LEU A 3 79.50 11.13 43.24
CA LEU A 3 78.15 11.64 43.46
C LEU A 3 77.13 10.62 42.95
N LEU A 4 76.34 10.04 43.85
CA LEU A 4 75.15 9.25 43.51
C LEU A 4 73.96 10.21 43.39
N HIS A 5 73.49 10.41 42.15
CA HIS A 5 72.28 11.18 41.85
C HIS A 5 71.02 10.29 42.07
N PRO A 6 69.98 10.79 42.75
CA PRO A 6 68.72 10.06 42.88
C PRO A 6 67.94 10.15 41.56
N LEU A 7 67.53 9.00 41.04
CA LEU A 7 66.70 8.88 39.84
C LEU A 7 65.24 9.22 40.19
N LEU A 8 64.74 10.39 39.79
CA LEU A 8 63.32 10.74 39.85
C LEU A 8 62.58 10.09 38.69
N LEU A 9 61.67 9.17 38.99
CA LEU A 9 60.70 8.63 38.03
C LEU A 9 59.52 9.60 37.90
N PRO A 10 59.11 9.99 36.68
CA PRO A 10 57.95 10.86 36.51
C PRO A 10 56.65 10.05 36.74
N LEU A 11 55.75 10.57 37.58
CA LEU A 11 54.38 10.08 37.64
C LEU A 11 53.65 10.47 36.35
N SER A 12 53.42 9.49 35.46
CA SER A 12 52.48 9.65 34.36
C SER A 12 51.05 9.58 34.88
N SER A 13 50.39 10.73 34.95
CA SER A 13 48.95 10.83 35.21
C SER A 13 48.17 10.32 33.99
N PHE A 14 47.61 9.12 34.08
CA PHE A 14 46.65 8.62 33.10
C PHE A 14 45.30 9.31 33.29
N LEU A 15 44.95 10.22 32.38
CA LEU A 15 43.60 10.76 32.25
C LEU A 15 42.70 9.68 31.61
N LEU A 16 41.73 9.15 32.36
CA LEU A 16 40.69 8.29 31.78
C LEU A 16 39.75 9.14 30.90
N PRO A 17 39.43 8.72 29.67
CA PRO A 17 38.43 9.39 28.86
C PRO A 17 37.05 9.18 29.46
N THR A 18 36.34 10.26 29.78
CA THR A 18 34.92 10.23 30.13
C THR A 18 34.12 9.81 28.91
N ALA A 19 33.53 8.61 28.94
CA ALA A 19 32.59 8.14 27.93
C ALA A 19 31.35 9.06 27.92
N HIS A 20 31.27 9.95 26.92
CA HIS A 20 30.08 10.75 26.68
C HIS A 20 29.04 9.87 25.98
N ALA A 21 27.92 9.60 26.66
CA ALA A 21 26.77 8.97 26.04
C ALA A 21 26.18 9.91 24.99
N SER A 22 26.19 9.48 23.72
CA SER A 22 25.59 10.24 22.63
C SER A 22 24.06 10.22 22.76
N PRO A 23 23.36 11.36 22.64
CA PRO A 23 21.91 11.40 22.79
C PRO A 23 21.22 10.59 21.69
N LYS A 24 20.31 9.68 22.09
CA LYS A 24 19.47 8.94 21.15
C LYS A 24 18.43 9.89 20.56
N THR A 25 18.62 10.28 19.30
CA THR A 25 17.63 11.04 18.53
C THR A 25 16.41 10.16 18.27
N VAL A 26 15.27 10.53 18.86
CA VAL A 26 13.96 9.92 18.57
C VAL A 26 13.30 10.76 17.49
N THR A 27 13.34 10.28 16.25
CA THR A 27 12.66 10.95 15.13
C THR A 27 11.17 10.64 15.21
N ILE A 28 10.36 11.65 15.56
CA ILE A 28 8.90 11.57 15.46
C ILE A 28 8.52 11.84 14.00
N THR A 29 8.18 10.80 13.26
CA THR A 29 7.70 10.92 11.87
C THR A 29 6.25 11.41 11.88
N THR A 30 6.03 12.67 11.50
CA THR A 30 4.69 13.22 11.27
C THR A 30 4.07 12.58 10.02
N ALA A 31 2.74 12.36 10.03
CA ALA A 31 2.03 11.84 8.88
C ALA A 31 2.25 12.72 7.63
N PRO A 32 2.38 12.14 6.43
CA PRO A 32 2.60 12.91 5.20
C PRO A 32 1.48 13.91 4.95
N PRO A 33 1.79 15.15 4.49
CA PRO A 33 0.77 16.11 4.12
C PRO A 33 -0.03 15.62 2.91
N ILE A 34 -1.33 15.94 2.87
CA ILE A 34 -2.20 15.71 1.71
C ILE A 34 -2.37 17.05 0.96
N PRO A 35 -2.12 17.12 -0.36
CA PRO A 35 -1.72 16.00 -1.20
C PRO A 35 -0.25 15.64 -1.03
N SER A 36 0.04 14.34 -1.06
CA SER A 36 1.41 13.87 -0.98
C SER A 36 2.21 14.27 -2.21
N SER A 37 3.43 14.73 -1.99
CA SER A 37 4.44 14.97 -3.03
C SER A 37 5.37 13.77 -3.24
N SER A 38 4.93 12.56 -2.87
CA SER A 38 5.73 11.34 -3.04
C SER A 38 6.19 11.20 -4.50
N PRO A 39 7.49 10.96 -4.76
CA PRO A 39 8.01 10.80 -6.12
C PRO A 39 7.29 9.71 -6.92
N GLU A 40 6.78 8.69 -6.22
CA GLU A 40 5.99 7.61 -6.83
C GLU A 40 4.73 8.10 -7.51
N PHE A 41 4.14 9.23 -7.08
CA PHE A 41 2.97 9.84 -7.72
C PHE A 41 3.30 10.86 -8.81
N VAL A 42 4.58 11.22 -8.96
CA VAL A 42 5.01 12.30 -9.87
C VAL A 42 5.78 11.75 -11.08
N THR A 43 6.59 10.70 -10.87
CA THR A 43 7.42 10.12 -11.95
C THR A 43 6.82 8.80 -12.43
N GLU A 44 6.67 8.63 -13.74
CA GLU A 44 6.06 7.42 -14.33
C GLU A 44 6.84 6.14 -14.05
N SER A 45 8.18 6.18 -14.12
CA SER A 45 9.01 4.99 -13.83
C SER A 45 8.89 4.56 -12.37
N LEU A 46 8.95 5.51 -11.44
CA LEU A 46 8.80 5.23 -10.01
C LEU A 46 7.39 4.73 -9.67
N PHE A 47 6.37 5.28 -10.32
CA PHE A 47 4.99 4.82 -10.18
C PHE A 47 4.82 3.37 -10.60
N THR A 48 5.25 3.07 -11.83
CA THR A 48 5.14 1.74 -12.42
C THR A 48 5.89 0.72 -11.56
N SER A 49 7.11 1.05 -11.13
CA SER A 49 7.89 0.20 -10.23
C SER A 49 7.22 0.04 -8.86
N ALA A 50 6.67 1.11 -8.28
CA ALA A 50 5.97 1.05 -6.99
C ALA A 50 4.75 0.12 -7.05
N ILE A 51 3.91 0.27 -8.08
CA ILE A 51 2.74 -0.60 -8.31
C ILE A 51 3.16 -2.05 -8.51
N LEU A 52 4.10 -2.33 -9.44
CA LEU A 52 4.52 -3.69 -9.73
C LEU A 52 5.18 -4.36 -8.53
N ASN A 53 6.11 -3.69 -7.87
CA ASN A 53 6.88 -4.27 -6.77
C ASN A 53 5.98 -4.56 -5.58
N SER A 54 5.10 -3.63 -5.19
CA SER A 54 4.17 -3.85 -4.08
C SER A 54 3.13 -4.91 -4.41
N THR A 55 2.57 -4.91 -5.63
CA THR A 55 1.63 -5.95 -6.07
C THR A 55 2.29 -7.32 -6.06
N ASN A 56 3.47 -7.46 -6.66
CA ASN A 56 4.17 -8.75 -6.75
C ASN A 56 4.70 -9.23 -5.39
N PHE A 57 5.03 -8.31 -4.48
CA PHE A 57 5.34 -8.65 -3.09
C PHE A 57 4.15 -9.39 -2.43
N PHE A 58 2.96 -8.80 -2.44
CA PHE A 58 1.78 -9.42 -1.82
C PHE A 58 1.30 -10.67 -2.56
N ARG A 59 1.41 -10.72 -3.89
CA ARG A 59 1.09 -11.93 -4.67
C ARG A 59 1.99 -13.10 -4.28
N ALA A 60 3.29 -12.85 -4.09
CA ALA A 60 4.24 -13.89 -3.67
C ALA A 60 3.93 -14.42 -2.26
N GLU A 61 3.44 -13.57 -1.34
CA GLU A 61 2.98 -14.01 -0.01
C GLU A 61 1.83 -15.02 -0.12
N HIS A 62 1.03 -14.99 -1.19
CA HIS A 62 -0.19 -15.78 -1.38
C HIS A 62 -0.10 -16.85 -2.47
N ASN A 63 1.13 -17.22 -2.86
CA ASN A 63 1.41 -18.20 -3.92
C ASN A 63 0.74 -17.86 -5.27
N ALA A 64 0.62 -16.57 -5.58
CA ALA A 64 0.17 -16.07 -6.86
C ALA A 64 1.39 -15.62 -7.69
N SER A 65 1.41 -16.01 -8.97
CA SER A 65 2.49 -15.66 -9.90
C SER A 65 2.59 -14.14 -10.07
N ALA A 66 3.81 -13.62 -10.29
CA ALA A 66 4.00 -12.21 -10.54
C ALA A 66 3.21 -11.73 -11.78
N VAL A 67 2.60 -10.55 -11.69
CA VAL A 67 1.99 -9.86 -12.83
C VAL A 67 3.01 -8.99 -13.55
N THR A 68 2.70 -8.70 -14.80
CA THR A 68 3.42 -7.74 -15.65
C THR A 68 2.65 -6.43 -15.79
N TYR A 69 3.36 -5.33 -16.03
CA TYR A 69 2.70 -4.05 -16.26
C TYR A 69 2.18 -3.96 -17.68
N ASN A 70 0.97 -3.46 -17.85
CA ASN A 70 0.30 -3.43 -19.14
C ASN A 70 -0.20 -2.02 -19.46
N ALA A 71 0.39 -1.41 -20.50
CA ALA A 71 0.07 -0.05 -20.93
C ALA A 71 -1.38 0.10 -21.46
N THR A 72 -2.03 -0.98 -21.90
CA THR A 72 -3.44 -0.91 -22.30
C THR A 72 -4.37 -0.77 -21.10
N LEU A 73 -4.09 -1.49 -20.02
CA LEU A 73 -4.79 -1.38 -18.74
C LEU A 73 -4.56 0.00 -18.11
N GLU A 74 -3.32 0.48 -18.10
CA GLU A 74 -2.95 1.83 -17.67
C GLU A 74 -3.75 2.91 -18.42
N ARG A 75 -3.77 2.86 -19.75
CA ARG A 75 -4.53 3.83 -20.56
C ARG A 75 -6.02 3.78 -20.26
N PHE A 76 -6.58 2.61 -19.98
CA PHE A 76 -7.99 2.49 -19.59
C PHE A 76 -8.22 3.17 -18.23
N ALA A 77 -7.42 2.82 -17.22
CA ALA A 77 -7.50 3.40 -15.88
C ALA A 77 -7.37 4.94 -15.90
N GLN A 78 -6.39 5.45 -16.65
CA GLN A 78 -6.17 6.89 -16.77
C GLN A 78 -7.35 7.58 -17.48
N ARG A 79 -7.87 6.99 -18.57
CA ARG A 79 -9.08 7.49 -19.24
C ARG A 79 -10.28 7.50 -18.31
N TYR A 80 -10.45 6.48 -17.48
CA TYR A 80 -11.54 6.44 -16.50
C TYR A 80 -11.46 7.63 -15.55
N LEU A 81 -10.27 7.87 -14.97
CA LEU A 81 -10.03 8.99 -14.06
C LEU A 81 -10.22 10.37 -14.70
N ASP A 82 -9.92 10.50 -16.00
CA ASP A 82 -9.98 11.77 -16.71
C ASP A 82 -11.34 12.08 -17.35
N SER A 83 -12.14 11.06 -17.69
CA SER A 83 -13.33 11.23 -18.52
C SER A 83 -14.67 10.97 -17.83
N SER A 84 -14.69 10.20 -16.73
CA SER A 84 -15.94 9.91 -16.01
C SER A 84 -16.22 10.98 -14.95
N ASP A 85 -17.49 11.27 -14.66
CA ASP A 85 -17.84 12.18 -13.56
C ASP A 85 -17.36 11.62 -12.22
N ASN A 86 -17.40 10.30 -12.03
CA ASN A 86 -16.87 9.65 -10.84
C ASN A 86 -15.35 9.83 -10.71
N GLY A 87 -14.61 9.62 -11.80
CA GLY A 87 -13.16 9.86 -11.86
C GLY A 87 -12.80 11.32 -11.60
N ARG A 88 -13.43 12.24 -12.34
CA ARG A 88 -13.16 13.69 -12.26
C ARG A 88 -13.54 14.30 -10.91
N ASP A 89 -14.66 13.87 -10.32
CA ASP A 89 -15.13 14.33 -9.01
C ASP A 89 -14.47 13.57 -7.84
N CYS A 90 -13.64 12.57 -8.16
CA CYS A 90 -12.95 11.70 -7.23
C CYS A 90 -13.94 11.03 -6.26
N LYS A 91 -14.93 10.37 -6.86
CA LYS A 91 -15.90 9.48 -6.23
C LYS A 91 -15.41 8.05 -6.46
N LEU A 92 -15.30 7.28 -5.37
CA LEU A 92 -14.98 5.86 -5.43
C LEU A 92 -16.19 5.10 -5.98
N ALA A 93 -16.14 4.83 -7.27
CA ALA A 93 -17.14 4.04 -7.98
C ALA A 93 -16.41 3.28 -9.08
N HIS A 94 -16.81 2.04 -9.32
CA HIS A 94 -16.16 1.22 -10.35
C HIS A 94 -16.47 1.72 -11.76
N SER A 95 -15.50 1.58 -12.68
CA SER A 95 -15.65 2.01 -14.08
C SER A 95 -16.69 1.22 -14.86
N GLY A 96 -17.07 0.03 -14.38
CA GLY A 96 -17.90 -0.92 -15.13
C GLY A 96 -17.19 -1.54 -16.33
N GLY A 97 -15.87 -1.35 -16.44
CA GLY A 97 -15.04 -1.90 -17.51
C GLY A 97 -14.96 -3.43 -17.51
N PRO A 98 -14.35 -4.00 -18.56
CA PRO A 98 -14.21 -5.46 -18.70
C PRO A 98 -13.11 -6.05 -17.81
N TYR A 99 -12.26 -5.20 -17.20
CA TYR A 99 -11.12 -5.61 -16.39
C TYR A 99 -11.50 -5.80 -14.92
N GLY A 100 -10.64 -6.44 -14.14
CA GLY A 100 -10.73 -6.34 -12.69
C GLY A 100 -10.28 -4.96 -12.25
N GLU A 101 -10.78 -4.40 -11.15
CA GLU A 101 -10.50 -3.01 -10.79
C GLU A 101 -10.35 -2.83 -9.28
N ASN A 102 -9.29 -2.14 -8.86
CA ASN A 102 -9.13 -1.64 -7.51
C ASN A 102 -9.01 -0.11 -7.51
N LEU A 103 -9.66 0.54 -6.54
CA LEU A 103 -9.70 1.98 -6.40
C LEU A 103 -9.20 2.39 -5.00
N ALA A 104 -8.46 3.49 -4.93
CA ALA A 104 -8.01 4.05 -3.65
C ALA A 104 -7.92 5.57 -3.73
N LEU A 105 -8.24 6.26 -2.63
CA LEU A 105 -8.18 7.71 -2.54
C LEU A 105 -7.47 8.14 -1.25
N GLY A 106 -6.60 9.14 -1.36
CA GLY A 106 -5.99 9.79 -0.20
C GLY A 106 -4.76 9.10 0.38
N CYS A 107 -4.15 8.16 -0.35
CA CYS A 107 -2.93 7.49 0.11
C CYS A 107 -1.72 8.45 0.11
N SER A 108 -0.76 8.19 1.02
CA SER A 108 0.50 8.92 1.09
C SER A 108 1.45 8.64 -0.07
N ASP A 109 1.40 7.44 -0.64
CA ASP A 109 2.27 6.97 -1.72
C ASP A 109 1.57 5.83 -2.47
N ALA A 110 2.06 5.47 -3.65
CA ALA A 110 1.41 4.46 -4.49
C ALA A 110 1.49 3.08 -3.83
N GLN A 111 2.63 2.76 -3.22
CA GLN A 111 2.77 1.54 -2.40
C GLN A 111 1.76 1.52 -1.24
N GLY A 112 1.48 2.66 -0.63
CA GLY A 112 0.52 2.84 0.45
C GLY A 112 -0.90 2.46 0.04
N CYS A 113 -1.33 2.84 -1.16
CA CYS A 113 -2.62 2.37 -1.68
C CYS A 113 -2.68 0.85 -1.81
N VAL A 114 -1.62 0.24 -2.37
CA VAL A 114 -1.57 -1.22 -2.53
C VAL A 114 -1.53 -1.94 -1.18
N ARG A 115 -0.82 -1.37 -0.18
CA ARG A 115 -0.84 -1.88 1.20
C ARG A 115 -2.23 -1.83 1.84
N LEU A 116 -3.03 -0.78 1.57
CA LEU A 116 -4.40 -0.70 2.07
C LEU A 116 -5.27 -1.82 1.51
N TRP A 117 -5.19 -2.07 0.20
CA TRP A 117 -5.88 -3.20 -0.42
C TRP A 117 -5.41 -4.54 0.15
N ALA A 118 -4.11 -4.72 0.34
CA ALA A 118 -3.56 -5.96 0.90
C ALA A 118 -3.97 -6.18 2.36
N ALA A 119 -4.17 -5.13 3.14
CA ALA A 119 -4.56 -5.22 4.55
C ALA A 119 -5.96 -5.82 4.74
N GLU A 120 -6.84 -5.77 3.74
CA GLU A 120 -8.14 -6.43 3.78
C GLU A 120 -8.06 -7.95 3.95
N ARG A 121 -6.88 -8.55 3.71
CA ARG A 121 -6.57 -9.94 4.08
C ARG A 121 -6.99 -10.29 5.50
N ASP A 122 -6.81 -9.36 6.43
CA ASP A 122 -7.07 -9.59 7.85
C ASP A 122 -8.57 -9.85 8.13
N GLU A 123 -9.45 -9.44 7.22
CA GLU A 123 -10.90 -9.65 7.28
C GLU A 123 -11.38 -10.84 6.40
N TYR A 124 -10.49 -11.44 5.60
CA TYR A 124 -10.86 -12.50 4.65
C TYR A 124 -10.92 -13.89 5.32
N ASP A 125 -12.10 -14.51 5.34
CA ASP A 125 -12.26 -15.89 5.84
C ASP A 125 -11.86 -16.93 4.78
N PHE A 126 -10.59 -17.35 4.81
CA PHE A 126 -10.07 -18.41 3.95
C PHE A 126 -10.76 -19.77 4.10
N ARG A 127 -11.58 -20.00 5.13
CA ARG A 127 -12.36 -21.25 5.29
C ARG A 127 -13.70 -21.18 4.55
N LYS A 128 -14.17 -19.97 4.24
CA LYS A 128 -15.39 -19.70 3.48
C LYS A 128 -15.05 -18.74 2.32
N PRO A 129 -14.28 -19.19 1.32
CA PRO A 129 -13.80 -18.33 0.25
C PRO A 129 -14.97 -17.84 -0.60
N GLN A 130 -15.20 -16.53 -0.58
CA GLN A 130 -16.29 -15.89 -1.31
C GLN A 130 -16.00 -14.39 -1.46
N PHE A 131 -16.77 -13.71 -2.30
CA PHE A 131 -16.72 -12.25 -2.38
C PHE A 131 -17.21 -11.61 -1.07
N GLY A 132 -16.56 -10.52 -0.68
CA GLY A 132 -16.99 -9.62 0.37
C GLY A 132 -16.59 -8.20 0.02
N GLU A 133 -17.47 -7.23 0.26
CA GLU A 133 -17.20 -5.81 -0.06
C GLU A 133 -15.96 -5.29 0.68
N ALA A 134 -15.71 -5.78 1.89
CA ALA A 134 -14.54 -5.40 2.70
C ALA A 134 -13.23 -6.11 2.31
N THR A 135 -13.28 -7.07 1.38
CA THR A 135 -12.12 -7.92 1.02
C THR A 135 -11.86 -7.98 -0.48
N GLY A 136 -12.68 -7.30 -1.28
CA GLY A 136 -12.66 -7.37 -2.73
C GLY A 136 -11.35 -6.87 -3.34
N HIS A 137 -10.70 -5.89 -2.71
CA HIS A 137 -9.44 -5.36 -3.21
C HIS A 137 -8.30 -6.35 -2.96
N PHE A 138 -8.26 -6.94 -1.76
CA PHE A 138 -7.30 -8.01 -1.45
C PHE A 138 -7.45 -9.18 -2.41
N THR A 139 -8.66 -9.71 -2.59
CA THR A 139 -8.88 -10.89 -3.43
C THR A 139 -8.52 -10.62 -4.89
N GLN A 140 -8.80 -9.42 -5.43
CA GLN A 140 -8.34 -9.03 -6.76
C GLN A 140 -6.82 -8.92 -6.84
N LEU A 141 -6.17 -8.32 -5.84
CA LEU A 141 -4.73 -8.12 -5.81
C LEU A 141 -3.97 -9.46 -5.90
N VAL A 142 -4.42 -10.46 -5.16
CA VAL A 142 -3.77 -11.78 -5.08
C VAL A 142 -4.41 -12.86 -5.95
N TRP A 143 -5.35 -12.50 -6.84
CA TRP A 143 -6.02 -13.43 -7.74
C TRP A 143 -5.00 -14.15 -8.63
N LYS A 144 -4.86 -15.48 -8.50
CA LYS A 144 -3.75 -16.23 -9.14
C LYS A 144 -3.75 -16.13 -10.66
N ASN A 145 -4.92 -16.22 -11.28
CA ASN A 145 -5.05 -16.20 -12.74
C ASN A 145 -4.83 -14.82 -13.37
N THR A 146 -4.92 -13.73 -12.58
CA THR A 146 -4.55 -12.40 -13.06
C THR A 146 -3.05 -12.37 -13.41
N SER A 147 -2.70 -11.89 -14.60
CA SER A 147 -1.33 -11.91 -15.14
C SER A 147 -0.80 -10.51 -15.52
N ALA A 148 -1.68 -9.53 -15.60
CA ALA A 148 -1.35 -8.16 -15.96
C ALA A 148 -2.05 -7.15 -15.05
N VAL A 149 -1.36 -6.04 -14.79
CA VAL A 149 -1.91 -4.86 -14.09
C VAL A 149 -1.50 -3.58 -14.83
N GLY A 150 -2.34 -2.56 -14.82
CA GLY A 150 -1.97 -1.21 -15.23
C GLY A 150 -2.82 -0.18 -14.50
N CYS A 151 -2.22 0.93 -14.09
CA CYS A 151 -2.88 1.88 -13.19
C CYS A 151 -2.84 3.31 -13.71
N GLY A 152 -3.88 4.07 -13.42
CA GLY A 152 -3.96 5.51 -13.62
C GLY A 152 -3.96 6.23 -12.28
N ARG A 153 -3.61 7.51 -12.28
CA ARG A 153 -3.62 8.33 -11.07
C ARG A 153 -4.08 9.76 -11.37
N ARG A 154 -4.74 10.36 -10.39
CA ARG A 154 -5.21 11.75 -10.48
C ARG A 154 -5.08 12.44 -9.14
N LEU A 155 -4.60 13.68 -9.15
CA LEU A 155 -4.59 14.52 -7.96
C LEU A 155 -5.95 15.19 -7.76
N CYS A 156 -6.61 14.90 -6.64
CA CYS A 156 -7.95 15.38 -6.29
C CYS A 156 -7.94 16.50 -5.25
N GLY A 157 -6.97 17.42 -5.37
CA GLY A 157 -6.78 18.53 -4.43
C GLY A 157 -6.61 18.04 -2.99
N ALA A 158 -7.44 18.56 -2.08
CA ALA A 158 -7.40 18.21 -0.65
C ALA A 158 -7.81 16.75 -0.37
N LYS A 159 -8.46 16.05 -1.31
CA LYS A 159 -8.78 14.62 -1.17
C LYS A 159 -7.54 13.73 -1.40
N GLY A 160 -6.45 14.29 -1.91
CA GLY A 160 -5.22 13.55 -2.20
C GLY A 160 -5.24 12.83 -3.55
N TRP A 161 -4.39 11.82 -3.69
CA TRP A 161 -4.26 11.05 -4.93
C TRP A 161 -5.38 10.01 -5.03
N TYR A 162 -6.05 9.97 -6.18
CA TYR A 162 -6.95 8.91 -6.61
C TYR A 162 -6.16 7.95 -7.50
N LEU A 163 -6.03 6.70 -7.07
CA LEU A 163 -5.44 5.59 -7.80
C LEU A 163 -6.55 4.66 -8.32
N ALA A 164 -6.48 4.31 -9.59
CA ALA A 164 -7.27 3.24 -10.19
C ALA A 164 -6.33 2.23 -10.83
N CYS A 165 -6.47 0.94 -10.50
CA CYS A 165 -5.68 -0.14 -11.06
C CYS A 165 -6.58 -1.16 -11.72
N GLU A 166 -6.26 -1.52 -12.97
CA GLU A 166 -6.99 -2.47 -13.78
C GLU A 166 -6.20 -3.77 -13.91
N TYR A 167 -6.90 -4.90 -13.91
CA TYR A 167 -6.32 -6.24 -13.83
C TYR A 167 -6.85 -7.14 -14.95
N TRP A 168 -5.96 -7.93 -15.55
CA TRP A 168 -6.34 -8.89 -16.59
C TRP A 168 -5.63 -10.25 -16.46
N PRO A 169 -6.34 -11.38 -16.64
CA PRO A 169 -7.80 -11.52 -16.54
C PRO A 169 -8.36 -10.95 -15.23
N ARG A 170 -9.65 -10.60 -15.22
CA ARG A 170 -10.30 -10.05 -14.03
C ARG A 170 -10.38 -11.10 -12.93
N GLY A 171 -10.22 -10.66 -11.69
CA GLY A 171 -10.46 -11.49 -10.52
C GLY A 171 -11.89 -11.36 -10.01
N ASN A 172 -12.11 -11.81 -8.78
CA ASN A 172 -13.38 -11.76 -8.08
C ASN A 172 -14.54 -12.43 -8.83
N VAL A 173 -14.23 -13.48 -9.58
CA VAL A 173 -15.24 -14.29 -10.27
C VAL A 173 -15.95 -15.18 -9.25
N VAL A 174 -17.27 -15.03 -9.15
CA VAL A 174 -18.11 -15.80 -8.22
C VAL A 174 -17.96 -17.30 -8.51
N GLY A 175 -17.58 -18.06 -7.48
CA GLY A 175 -17.34 -19.50 -7.55
C GLY A 175 -15.87 -19.91 -7.63
N GLU A 176 -14.94 -18.99 -7.95
CA GLU A 176 -13.53 -19.33 -8.19
C GLU A 176 -12.58 -18.99 -7.01
N PHE A 177 -13.09 -18.26 -6.00
CA PHE A 177 -12.29 -17.74 -4.88
C PHE A 177 -11.44 -18.79 -4.14
N GLY A 178 -11.94 -20.02 -3.99
CA GLY A 178 -11.23 -21.07 -3.25
C GLY A 178 -9.95 -21.55 -3.94
N GLU A 179 -9.91 -21.46 -5.27
CA GLU A 179 -8.75 -21.83 -6.08
C GLU A 179 -7.83 -20.63 -6.27
N GLU A 180 -8.42 -19.45 -6.42
CA GLU A 180 -7.75 -18.22 -6.84
C GLU A 180 -7.14 -17.39 -5.71
N VAL A 181 -7.61 -17.55 -4.47
CA VAL A 181 -7.12 -16.78 -3.31
C VAL A 181 -6.43 -17.70 -2.31
N GLY A 182 -5.10 -17.78 -2.39
CA GLY A 182 -4.28 -18.61 -1.50
C GLY A 182 -4.17 -18.03 -0.09
N LYS A 183 -4.02 -18.89 0.91
CA LYS A 183 -3.54 -18.47 2.25
C LYS A 183 -2.11 -17.93 2.15
N GLN A 184 -1.70 -17.13 3.12
CA GLN A 184 -0.32 -16.68 3.20
C GLN A 184 0.63 -17.88 3.38
N VAL A 185 1.59 -18.05 2.46
CA VAL A 185 2.61 -19.10 2.47
C VAL A 185 3.99 -18.58 2.85
N ASN A 186 4.23 -17.28 2.67
CA ASN A 186 5.49 -16.59 3.02
C ASN A 186 5.17 -15.23 3.65
N GLY A 187 5.95 -14.83 4.66
CA GLY A 187 5.76 -13.59 5.44
C GLY A 187 5.30 -13.86 6.87
N THR A 188 5.88 -13.15 7.84
CA THR A 188 5.40 -13.20 9.23
C THR A 188 4.05 -12.48 9.29
N GLY A 189 3.04 -13.15 9.85
CA GLY A 189 1.73 -12.53 10.06
C GLY A 189 1.87 -11.21 10.80
N SER A 190 1.37 -10.14 10.20
CA SER A 190 0.85 -8.91 10.84
C SER A 190 1.68 -8.20 11.93
N ALA A 191 2.99 -8.43 12.05
CA ALA A 191 3.85 -7.68 12.98
C ALA A 191 4.75 -6.69 12.22
N GLY A 192 4.25 -5.49 11.92
CA GLY A 192 5.20 -4.40 11.63
C GLY A 192 4.72 -3.10 11.00
N VAL A 193 3.57 -3.05 10.31
CA VAL A 193 3.06 -1.77 9.78
C VAL A 193 1.55 -1.74 9.88
N ARG A 194 1.04 -1.54 11.10
CA ARG A 194 -0.27 -0.89 11.24
C ARG A 194 -0.08 0.52 10.69
N PRO A 195 -0.81 0.99 9.67
CA PRO A 195 -0.87 2.42 9.45
C PRO A 195 -1.40 3.00 10.76
N ALA A 196 -0.68 3.96 11.34
CA ALA A 196 -1.26 4.82 12.36
C ALA A 196 -2.62 5.26 11.81
N VAL A 197 -3.66 5.12 12.63
CA VAL A 197 -5.06 5.40 12.28
C VAL A 197 -5.17 6.88 11.88
N GLY A 198 -4.82 7.18 10.63
CA GLY A 198 -5.26 8.35 9.91
C GLY A 198 -6.63 8.00 9.40
N VAL A 199 -7.62 8.79 9.82
CA VAL A 199 -9.03 8.65 9.45
C VAL A 199 -9.13 8.65 7.92
N CYS A 200 -9.06 7.46 7.32
CA CYS A 200 -9.63 7.20 6.02
C CYS A 200 -11.12 7.02 6.32
N VAL A 201 -11.95 7.91 5.77
CA VAL A 201 -13.39 7.92 5.99
C VAL A 201 -13.95 6.58 5.52
N LEU A 202 -14.07 5.63 6.44
CA LEU A 202 -14.97 4.50 6.30
C LEU A 202 -16.37 5.12 6.30
N TRP A 203 -16.93 5.29 5.10
CA TRP A 203 -18.35 5.46 4.94
C TRP A 203 -19.01 4.18 5.44
N VAL A 204 -19.28 4.11 6.74
CA VAL A 204 -20.33 3.23 7.25
C VAL A 204 -21.61 3.84 6.69
N GLY A 205 -22.12 3.25 5.61
CA GLY A 205 -23.40 3.64 5.02
C GLY A 205 -24.45 3.68 6.12
N LEU A 206 -24.92 4.89 6.44
CA LEU A 206 -26.12 5.09 7.21
C LEU A 206 -27.26 4.50 6.37
N VAL A 207 -27.75 3.33 6.76
CA VAL A 207 -28.98 2.76 6.23
C VAL A 207 -30.11 3.70 6.62
N VAL A 208 -30.43 4.64 5.74
CA VAL A 208 -31.75 5.27 5.75
C VAL A 208 -32.68 4.23 5.14
N LEU A 209 -33.48 3.60 6.00
CA LEU A 209 -34.64 2.81 5.60
C LEU A 209 -35.64 3.73 4.89
N GLY A 210 -35.39 3.98 3.60
CA GLY A 210 -36.33 4.60 2.67
C GLY A 210 -37.08 3.51 1.93
N THR A 211 -38.32 3.28 2.34
CA THR A 211 -39.25 2.39 1.64
C THR A 211 -39.49 2.84 0.20
N GLY A 212 -39.25 1.94 -0.76
CA GLY A 212 -40.05 1.87 -1.99
C GLY A 212 -39.30 2.17 -3.29
N GLY A 213 -39.35 1.21 -4.21
CA GLY A 213 -39.22 1.45 -5.65
C GLY A 213 -38.20 0.57 -6.36
N PHE A 214 -38.69 -0.54 -6.91
CA PHE A 214 -38.02 -1.31 -7.96
C PHE A 214 -37.67 -0.42 -9.16
N LEU A 215 -36.54 -0.70 -9.83
CA LEU A 215 -36.42 -0.98 -11.27
C LEU A 215 -34.92 -0.96 -11.68
N TRP A 216 -34.46 -2.15 -12.11
CA TRP A 216 -33.27 -2.54 -12.89
C TRP A 216 -31.93 -1.82 -12.70
#